data_AF-A0A3M3A2N7-F1
#
_entry.id   AF-A0A3M3A2N7-F1
#
_cell.length_a   1.000
_cell.length_b   1.000
_cell.length_c   1.000
_cell.angle_alpha   90.00
_cell.angle_beta   90.00
_cell.angle_gamma   90.00
#
_symmetry.space_group_name_H-M   'P 1'
#
loop_
_entity.id
_entity.type
_entity.pdbx_description
1 polymer ?
#
loop_
_entity_poly.entity_id
_entity_poly.type
_entity_poly.pdbx_seq_one_letter_code
_entity_poly.pdbx_strand_id
1 'polypeptide(L)'
;GLGSAPVVDHIRKLGVTSVELLPIHAFVNDQHLLQKGMTNYWGYNSIAFFAPDPRYLASGKIAEFKEMVAHLHHAGLEVILDVVYNHTAEGNE
;
A
#
# COMPACT_ATOMS: atom_id res chain seq x y z
N GLY A 1 -0.61 11.11 6.10
CA GLY A 1 -0.86 9.72 5.67
C GLY A 1 -1.07 8.84 6.88
N LEU A 2 -1.02 7.51 6.70
CA LEU A 2 -1.29 6.51 7.74
C LEU A 2 -0.42 6.67 9.00
N GLY A 3 0.85 7.08 8.84
CA GLY A 3 1.78 7.28 9.96
C GLY A 3 1.62 8.61 10.73
N SER A 4 0.56 9.38 10.51
CA SER A 4 0.35 10.62 11.28
C SER A 4 -0.18 10.34 12.68
N ALA A 5 0.20 11.17 13.66
CA ALA A 5 -0.18 10.97 15.06
C ALA A 5 -1.69 10.76 15.29
N PRO A 6 -2.62 11.53 14.68
CA PRO A 6 -4.05 11.30 14.88
C PRO A 6 -4.53 9.93 14.40
N VAL A 7 -3.96 9.41 13.31
CA VAL A 7 -4.32 8.10 12.75
C VAL A 7 -3.73 6.98 13.60
N VAL A 8 -2.46 7.10 13.97
CA VAL A 8 -1.78 6.14 14.85
C VAL A 8 -2.51 6.05 16.20
N ASP A 9 -2.86 7.17 16.81
CA ASP A 9 -3.62 7.20 18.07
C ASP A 9 -4.99 6.55 17.94
N HIS A 10 -5.67 6.76 16.81
CA HIS A 10 -6.95 6.11 16.54
C HIS A 10 -6.81 4.58 16.46
N ILE A 11 -5.82 4.09 15.70
CA ILE A 11 -5.57 2.65 15.55
C ILE A 11 -5.21 2.02 16.89
N ARG A 12 -4.37 2.68 17.70
CA ARG A 12 -4.06 2.21 19.06
C ARG A 12 -5.31 2.14 19.94
N LYS A 13 -6.18 3.17 19.89
CA LYS A 13 -7.44 3.18 20.66
C LYS A 13 -8.43 2.11 20.22
N LEU A 14 -8.39 1.73 18.94
CA LEU A 14 -9.20 0.64 18.41
C LEU A 14 -8.81 -0.72 19.05
N GLY A 15 -7.57 -0.86 19.52
CA GLY A 15 -7.11 -2.03 20.28
C GLY A 15 -6.57 -3.18 19.41
N VAL A 16 -6.33 -2.94 18.12
CA VAL A 16 -5.65 -3.90 17.23
C VAL A 16 -4.14 -3.90 17.48
N THR A 17 -3.48 -5.02 17.14
CA THR A 17 -2.03 -5.18 17.30
C THR A 17 -1.25 -4.94 16.02
N SER A 18 -1.91 -5.10 14.87
CA SER A 18 -1.26 -5.18 13.56
C SER A 18 -2.16 -4.49 12.53
N VAL A 19 -1.54 -3.82 11.56
CA VAL A 19 -2.23 -3.28 10.37
C VAL A 19 -1.82 -4.09 9.15
N GLU A 20 -2.80 -4.57 8.40
CA GLU A 20 -2.57 -5.24 7.12
C GLU A 20 -2.93 -4.29 5.99
N LEU A 21 -1.93 -3.93 5.19
CA LEU A 21 -2.12 -3.09 4.01
C LEU A 21 -2.50 -3.97 2.84
N LEU A 22 -3.53 -3.55 2.10
CA LEU A 22 -3.76 -4.01 0.73
C LEU A 22 -2.49 -3.78 -0.12
N PRO A 23 -2.35 -4.45 -1.27
CA PRO A 23 -1.12 -4.40 -2.07
C PRO A 23 -0.57 -2.99 -2.30
N ILE A 24 0.68 -2.81 -1.87
CA ILE A 24 1.41 -1.53 -2.01
C ILE A 24 2.54 -1.59 -3.04
N HIS A 25 2.85 -2.76 -3.61
CA HIS A 25 3.78 -2.83 -4.75
C HIS A 25 3.24 -1.99 -5.90
N ALA A 26 4.12 -1.40 -6.72
CA ALA A 26 3.68 -0.62 -7.86
C ALA A 26 2.82 -1.48 -8.80
N PHE A 27 1.68 -0.95 -9.22
CA PHE A 27 0.70 -1.60 -10.09
C PHE A 27 0.13 -0.64 -11.13
N VAL A 28 -0.47 -1.20 -12.18
CA VAL A 28 -1.11 -0.44 -13.26
C VAL A 28 -2.62 -0.63 -13.25
N ASN A 29 -3.34 0.30 -13.89
CA ASN A 29 -4.76 0.13 -14.15
C ASN A 29 -4.93 -0.68 -15.44
N ASP A 30 -5.70 -1.75 -15.37
CA ASP A 30 -6.02 -2.57 -16.54
C ASP A 30 -6.71 -1.76 -17.64
N GLN A 31 -6.43 -2.11 -18.90
CA GLN A 31 -6.96 -1.37 -20.05
C GLN A 31 -8.49 -1.31 -20.05
N HIS A 32 -9.17 -2.39 -19.64
CA HIS A 32 -10.63 -2.42 -19.56
C HIS A 32 -11.19 -1.47 -18.49
N LEU A 33 -10.41 -1.15 -17.43
CA LEU A 33 -10.81 -0.18 -16.41
C LEU A 33 -10.66 1.23 -16.98
N LEU A 34 -9.53 1.50 -17.64
CA LEU A 34 -9.26 2.79 -18.27
C LEU A 34 -10.32 3.14 -19.33
N GLN A 35 -10.74 2.18 -20.16
CA GLN A 35 -11.83 2.35 -21.14
C GLN A 35 -13.17 2.75 -20.50
N LYS A 36 -13.38 2.40 -19.24
CA LYS A 36 -14.57 2.74 -18.45
C LYS A 36 -14.37 3.98 -17.56
N GLY A 37 -13.23 4.66 -17.66
CA GLY A 37 -12.88 5.76 -16.76
C GLY A 37 -12.67 5.33 -15.31
N MET A 38 -12.37 4.04 -15.08
CA MET A 38 -12.15 3.45 -13.76
C MET A 38 -10.66 3.28 -13.48
N THR A 39 -10.34 3.03 -12.20
CA THR A 39 -8.97 2.73 -11.75
C THR A 39 -8.95 1.43 -10.94
N ASN A 40 -7.80 0.76 -10.93
CA ASN A 40 -7.58 -0.33 -9.99
C ASN A 40 -7.36 0.31 -8.61
N TYR A 41 -8.34 0.16 -7.73
CA TYR A 41 -8.28 0.75 -6.40
C TYR A 41 -7.56 -0.15 -5.40
N TRP A 42 -7.69 -1.47 -5.53
CA TRP A 42 -7.13 -2.43 -4.57
C TRP A 42 -5.66 -2.75 -4.79
N GLY A 43 -5.18 -2.67 -6.03
CA GLY A 43 -3.76 -2.87 -6.34
C GLY A 43 -3.31 -4.33 -6.48
N TYR A 44 -4.24 -5.31 -6.50
CA TYR A 44 -3.93 -6.73 -6.77
C TYR A 44 -3.54 -6.96 -8.24
N ASN A 45 -2.51 -6.28 -8.72
CA ASN A 45 -2.00 -6.40 -10.08
C ASN A 45 -0.55 -5.87 -10.17
N SER A 46 0.39 -6.50 -9.43
CA SER A 46 1.77 -5.99 -9.28
C SER A 46 2.55 -5.99 -10.61
N ILE A 47 3.29 -4.92 -10.88
CA ILE A 47 4.26 -4.82 -11.99
C ILE A 47 5.71 -4.69 -11.50
N ALA A 48 5.92 -4.20 -10.27
CA ALA A 48 7.26 -4.10 -9.67
C ALA A 48 7.25 -4.47 -8.18
N PHE A 49 7.77 -5.65 -7.84
CA PHE A 49 7.74 -6.22 -6.49
C PHE A 49 8.62 -5.53 -5.44
N PHE A 50 9.51 -4.62 -5.85
CA PHE A 50 10.45 -3.94 -4.95
C PHE A 50 10.19 -2.43 -4.84
N ALA A 51 9.21 -1.92 -5.59
CA ALA A 51 8.87 -0.50 -5.61
C ALA A 51 7.49 -0.32 -4.96
N PRO A 52 7.34 0.57 -3.96
CA PRO A 52 6.01 0.98 -3.52
C PRO A 52 5.30 1.76 -4.64
N ASP A 53 3.97 1.68 -4.72
CA ASP A 53 3.19 2.42 -5.71
C ASP A 53 3.31 3.94 -5.48
N PRO A 54 3.76 4.72 -6.49
CA PRO A 54 3.94 6.17 -6.35
C PRO A 54 2.67 6.92 -5.94
N ARG A 55 1.48 6.38 -6.22
CA ARG A 55 0.18 7.02 -5.86
C ARG A 55 0.02 7.18 -4.35
N TYR A 56 0.71 6.35 -3.56
CA TYR A 56 0.64 6.40 -2.10
C TYR A 56 1.77 7.21 -1.46
N LEU A 57 2.70 7.75 -2.27
CA LEU A 57 3.79 8.60 -1.80
C LEU A 57 3.42 10.08 -2.01
N ALA A 58 3.37 10.85 -0.93
CA ALA A 58 3.02 12.27 -0.97
C ALA A 58 4.08 13.12 -1.67
N SER A 59 5.37 12.81 -1.48
CA SER A 59 6.51 13.50 -2.13
C SER A 59 7.24 12.65 -3.17
N GLY A 60 6.77 11.42 -3.42
CA GLY A 60 7.45 10.46 -4.30
C GLY A 60 8.72 9.84 -3.70
N LYS A 61 9.07 10.16 -2.44
CA LYS A 61 10.25 9.61 -1.76
C LYS A 61 9.90 8.25 -1.13
N ILE A 62 10.67 7.22 -1.49
CA ILE A 62 10.55 5.87 -0.89
C ILE A 62 10.71 5.89 0.64
N ALA A 63 11.46 6.87 1.16
CA ALA A 63 11.63 7.07 2.60
C ALA A 63 10.31 7.23 3.36
N GLU A 64 9.26 7.79 2.75
CA GLU A 64 7.96 7.99 3.41
C GLU A 64 7.32 6.69 3.87
N PHE A 65 7.48 5.61 3.10
CA PHE A 65 6.99 4.30 3.51
C PHE A 65 7.74 3.80 4.75
N LYS A 66 9.07 3.96 4.79
CA LYS A 66 9.88 3.59 5.95
C LYS A 66 9.54 4.42 7.19
N GLU A 67 9.30 5.72 7.02
CA GLU A 67 8.88 6.62 8.10
C GLU A 67 7.51 6.21 8.67
N MET A 68 6.54 5.90 7.80
CA MET A 68 5.24 5.37 8.22
C MET A 68 5.39 4.07 9.03
N VAL A 69 6.19 3.11 8.54
CA VAL A 69 6.46 1.87 9.28
C VAL A 69 7.10 2.17 10.65
N ALA A 70 8.08 3.07 10.69
CA ALA A 70 8.75 3.45 11.94
C ALA A 70 7.78 4.06 12.96
N HIS A 71 6.84 4.91 12.53
CA HIS A 71 5.84 5.49 13.41
C HIS A 71 4.87 4.44 13.96
N LEU A 72 4.43 3.48 13.14
CA LEU A 72 3.58 2.37 13.57
C LEU A 72 4.30 1.47 14.57
N HIS A 73 5.56 1.11 14.30
CA HIS A 73 6.36 0.32 15.23
C HIS A 73 6.63 1.05 16.56
N HIS A 74 6.89 2.36 16.54
CA HIS A 74 7.04 3.15 17.76
C HIS A 74 5.77 3.14 18.63
N ALA A 75 4.61 3.03 17.99
CA ALA A 75 3.31 2.87 18.64
C ALA A 75 2.99 1.44 19.10
N GLY A 76 3.87 0.46 18.83
CA GLY A 76 3.69 -0.94 19.16
C GLY A 76 2.74 -1.68 18.19
N LEU A 77 2.56 -1.18 16.97
CA LEU A 77 1.73 -1.79 15.94
C LEU A 77 2.61 -2.51 14.91
N GLU A 78 2.32 -3.77 14.61
CA GLU A 78 2.96 -4.50 13.51
C GLU A 78 2.41 -4.05 12.15
N VAL A 79 3.20 -4.23 11.09
CA VAL A 79 2.80 -3.96 9.70
C VAL A 79 2.90 -5.24 8.88
N ILE A 80 1.76 -5.67 8.33
CA ILE A 80 1.65 -6.81 7.41
C ILE A 80 1.37 -6.25 6.02
N LEU A 81 2.03 -6.81 5.00
CA LEU A 81 1.80 -6.45 3.62
C LEU A 81 1.10 -7.60 2.91
N ASP A 82 -0.06 -7.31 2.31
CA ASP A 82 -0.66 -8.21 1.34
C ASP A 82 0.18 -8.19 0.06
N VAL A 83 0.70 -9.37 -0.31
CA VAL A 83 1.67 -9.52 -1.40
C VAL A 83 1.11 -10.41 -2.52
N VAL A 84 1.14 -9.87 -3.74
CA VAL A 84 0.74 -10.60 -4.94
C VAL A 84 1.97 -11.10 -5.66
N TYR A 85 2.31 -12.37 -5.47
CA TYR A 85 3.40 -13.05 -6.21
C TYR A 85 2.90 -14.10 -7.20
N ASN A 86 1.59 -14.32 -7.27
CA ASN A 86 1.00 -15.40 -8.07
C ASN A 86 0.67 -15.00 -9.53
N HIS A 87 0.72 -13.71 -9.88
CA HIS A 87 0.59 -13.18 -11.24
C HIS A 87 1.25 -11.80 -11.36
N THR A 88 1.36 -11.27 -12.59
CA THR A 88 1.86 -9.92 -12.90
C THR A 88 0.81 -9.09 -13.65
N ALA A 89 1.03 -7.78 -13.70
CA ALA A 89 0.21 -6.86 -14.48
C ALA A 89 0.42 -6.92 -16.00
N GLU A 90 1.22 -7.86 -16.48
CA GLU A 90 1.45 -8.06 -17.92
C GLU A 90 0.30 -8.85 -18.58
N GLY A 91 -0.60 -9.43 -17.78
CA GLY A 91 -1.70 -10.27 -18.26
C GLY A 91 -1.25 -11.67 -18.68
N ASN A 92 -2.21 -12.49 -19.10
CA ASN A 92 -1.92 -13.67 -19.92
C ASN A 92 -1.87 -13.21 -21.39
N GLU A 93 -0.91 -13.72 -22.17
CA GLU A 93 -0.95 -13.68 -23.63
C GLU A 93 -2.26 -14.25 -24.20
#